data_AF-A0A1X6NQL2-F1
#
_entry.id   AF-A0A1X6NQL2-F1
#
_cell.length_a   1.000
_cell.length_b   1.000
_cell.length_c   1.000
_cell.angle_alpha   90.00
_cell.angle_beta   90.00
_cell.angle_gamma   90.00
#
_symmetry.space_group_name_H-M   'P 1'
#
loop_
_entity.id
_entity.type
_entity.pdbx_description
1 polymer ?
#
loop_
_entity_poly.entity_id
_entity_poly.type
_entity_poly.pdbx_seq_one_letter_code
_entity_poly.pdbx_strand_id
1 'polypeptide(L)'
;MDAAAGGGRMPTPRGRSLGPVFDCLPPLGAAEVLTPDWYTAAELAAVEYPPVVSEVAARQRLLRQTYEEATAGGVVADRLARMGGYERYLWAVFIVVSRSYTIAEASGSPPRKYLLPLFDMANHDPASPHTMTCRHGVFQLIAGAPVAAGEEVCLVYGGSAMLGNDRLLMDYGFVNGDGGSNFACDLRALLAAVQGVKGGFSTSLADDEAALAGGGLSPAMRQVVSFRVAIKRCLAQALTSEA
;
A
#
# COMPACT_ATOMS: atom_id res chain seq x y z
N MET A 1 5.88 43.13 31.36
CA MET A 1 4.78 43.33 30.41
C MET A 1 4.68 42.05 29.61
N ASP A 2 3.88 41.12 30.12
CA ASP A 2 3.69 39.79 29.54
C ASP A 2 2.65 39.87 28.42
N ALA A 3 3.08 39.54 27.20
CA ALA A 3 2.18 39.33 26.08
C ALA A 3 1.62 37.90 26.19
N ALA A 4 0.37 37.80 26.65
CA ALA A 4 -0.38 36.56 26.72
C ALA A 4 -0.53 35.94 25.32
N ALA A 5 0.04 34.73 25.15
CA ALA A 5 -0.22 33.87 24.01
C ALA A 5 -1.68 33.38 24.08
N GLY A 6 -2.54 33.99 23.25
CA GLY A 6 -3.92 33.56 23.05
C GLY A 6 -3.98 32.20 22.38
N GLY A 7 -3.98 31.13 23.20
CA GLY A 7 -4.28 29.77 22.78
C GLY A 7 -5.75 29.64 22.38
N GLY A 8 -6.09 30.10 21.18
CA GLY A 8 -7.39 29.85 20.56
C GLY A 8 -7.53 28.35 20.31
N ARG A 9 -8.33 27.67 21.12
CA ARG A 9 -8.75 26.28 20.85
C ARG A 9 -9.49 26.28 19.52
N MET A 10 -8.88 25.71 18.49
CA MET A 10 -9.54 25.47 17.20
C MET A 10 -10.92 24.84 17.45
N PRO A 11 -12.02 25.41 16.94
CA PRO A 11 -13.33 24.82 17.11
C PRO A 11 -13.31 23.41 16.50
N THR A 12 -13.62 22.41 17.31
CA THR A 12 -13.83 21.05 16.81
C THR A 12 -15.10 21.07 15.96
N PRO A 13 -15.05 20.72 14.65
CA PRO A 13 -16.26 20.70 13.84
C PRO A 13 -17.14 19.54 14.33
N ARG A 14 -18.04 19.82 15.26
CA ARG A 14 -19.11 18.88 15.62
C ARG A 14 -20.09 18.83 14.45
N GLY A 15 -20.29 17.65 13.87
CA GLY A 15 -21.41 17.39 12.96
C GLY A 15 -21.15 17.52 11.45
N ARG A 16 -19.91 17.47 10.96
CA ARG A 16 -19.68 17.34 9.50
C ARG A 16 -19.83 15.87 9.08
N SER A 17 -20.66 15.62 8.07
CA SER A 17 -20.78 14.30 7.45
C SER A 17 -19.46 13.90 6.80
N LEU A 18 -19.01 12.66 7.05
CA LEU A 18 -17.88 12.06 6.33
C LEU A 18 -18.29 11.50 4.96
N GLY A 19 -19.57 11.62 4.57
CA GLY A 19 -20.08 11.15 3.28
C GLY A 19 -19.20 11.55 2.10
N PRO A 20 -18.88 12.85 1.91
CA PRO A 20 -18.04 13.28 0.80
C PRO A 20 -16.62 12.69 0.79
N VAL A 21 -16.08 12.32 1.96
CA VAL A 21 -14.78 11.63 2.04
C VAL A 21 -14.92 10.19 1.55
N PHE A 22 -15.97 9.49 1.99
CA PHE A 22 -16.22 8.12 1.58
C PHE A 22 -16.63 8.00 0.11
N ASP A 23 -17.28 9.03 -0.45
CA ASP A 23 -17.62 9.08 -1.88
C ASP A 23 -16.38 9.18 -2.79
N CYS A 24 -15.26 9.66 -2.26
CA CYS A 24 -13.98 9.73 -2.98
C CYS A 24 -13.11 8.48 -2.81
N LEU A 25 -13.51 7.51 -1.97
CA LEU A 25 -12.77 6.27 -1.83
C LEU A 25 -12.93 5.39 -3.08
N PRO A 26 -11.91 4.62 -3.46
CA PRO A 26 -12.03 3.67 -4.55
C PRO A 26 -13.17 2.69 -4.27
N PRO A 27 -14.08 2.45 -5.24
CA PRO A 27 -15.18 1.53 -5.05
C PRO A 27 -14.68 0.09 -4.90
N LEU A 28 -15.53 -0.77 -4.32
CA LEU A 28 -15.30 -2.22 -4.30
C LEU A 28 -15.03 -2.73 -5.73
N GLY A 29 -13.94 -3.47 -5.90
CA GLY A 29 -13.52 -4.01 -7.20
C GLY A 29 -12.68 -3.06 -8.06
N ALA A 30 -12.39 -1.84 -7.60
CA ALA A 30 -11.43 -0.97 -8.28
C ALA A 30 -10.03 -1.61 -8.28
N ALA A 31 -9.33 -1.47 -9.41
CA ALA A 31 -7.98 -2.01 -9.58
C ALA A 31 -6.97 -1.46 -8.54
N GLU A 32 -7.18 -0.24 -8.05
CA GLU A 32 -6.36 0.42 -7.02
C GLU A 32 -6.45 -0.25 -5.63
N VAL A 33 -7.47 -1.10 -5.40
CA VAL A 33 -7.64 -1.84 -4.13
C VAL A 33 -7.33 -3.34 -4.32
N LEU A 34 -6.83 -3.72 -5.50
CA LEU A 34 -6.49 -5.09 -5.83
C LEU A 34 -5.15 -5.45 -5.19
N THR A 35 -5.18 -5.85 -3.93
CA THR A 35 -4.06 -6.50 -3.25
C THR A 35 -4.08 -8.02 -3.48
N PRO A 36 -2.96 -8.73 -3.26
CA PRO A 36 -2.90 -10.18 -3.36
C PRO A 36 -3.93 -10.95 -2.53
N ASP A 37 -4.53 -10.33 -1.51
CA ASP A 37 -5.57 -10.94 -0.70
C ASP A 37 -6.86 -11.23 -1.48
N TRP A 38 -7.04 -10.59 -2.63
CA TRP A 38 -8.11 -10.86 -3.58
C TRP A 38 -7.78 -11.96 -4.59
N TYR A 39 -6.52 -12.41 -4.65
CA TYR A 39 -6.09 -13.37 -5.65
C TYR A 39 -6.68 -14.75 -5.38
N THR A 40 -6.99 -15.44 -6.47
CA THR A 40 -7.21 -16.89 -6.45
C THR A 40 -5.92 -17.62 -6.02
N ALA A 41 -6.06 -18.88 -5.59
CA ALA A 41 -4.89 -19.69 -5.23
C ALA A 41 -3.88 -19.83 -6.38
N ALA A 42 -4.34 -19.86 -7.64
CA ALA A 42 -3.48 -19.94 -8.81
C ALA A 42 -2.74 -18.62 -9.07
N GLU A 43 -3.41 -17.47 -8.96
CA GLU A 43 -2.80 -16.15 -9.10
C GLU A 43 -1.77 -15.89 -7.98
N LEU A 44 -2.08 -16.28 -6.74
CA LEU A 44 -1.14 -16.16 -5.63
C LEU A 44 0.08 -17.06 -5.81
N ALA A 45 -0.11 -18.30 -6.27
CA ALA A 45 1.01 -19.19 -6.58
C ALA A 45 1.92 -18.63 -7.68
N ALA A 46 1.33 -17.95 -8.68
CA ALA A 46 2.07 -17.34 -9.78
C ALA A 46 2.94 -16.14 -9.38
N VAL A 47 2.79 -15.60 -8.16
CA VAL A 47 3.72 -14.59 -7.60
C VAL A 47 5.14 -15.15 -7.49
N GLU A 48 5.28 -16.46 -7.22
CA GLU A 48 6.56 -17.18 -7.18
C GLU A 48 7.64 -16.56 -6.26
N TYR A 49 7.18 -15.77 -5.28
CA TYR A 49 8.03 -15.14 -4.27
C TYR A 49 7.57 -15.58 -2.88
N PRO A 50 8.24 -16.59 -2.27
CA PRO A 50 7.76 -17.25 -1.06
C PRO A 50 7.42 -16.32 0.11
N PRO A 51 8.14 -15.21 0.37
CA PRO A 51 7.77 -14.27 1.43
C PRO A 51 6.36 -13.68 1.23
N VAL A 52 6.05 -13.20 0.03
CA VAL A 52 4.71 -12.65 -0.29
C VAL A 52 3.67 -13.77 -0.28
N VAL A 53 3.95 -14.90 -0.93
CA VAL A 53 3.00 -16.02 -1.03
C VAL A 53 2.59 -16.53 0.34
N SER A 54 3.56 -16.76 1.22
CA SER A 54 3.29 -17.30 2.56
C SER A 54 2.59 -16.30 3.47
N GLU A 55 3.00 -15.03 3.45
CA GLU A 55 2.39 -13.96 4.26
C GLU A 55 0.93 -13.71 3.82
N VAL A 56 0.68 -13.55 2.51
CA VAL A 56 -0.66 -13.33 1.97
C VAL A 56 -1.56 -14.53 2.24
N ALA A 57 -1.08 -15.77 2.03
CA ALA A 57 -1.89 -16.95 2.30
C ALA A 57 -2.29 -17.06 3.79
N ALA A 58 -1.38 -16.68 4.71
CA ALA A 58 -1.69 -16.61 6.13
C ALA A 58 -2.69 -15.48 6.44
N ARG A 59 -2.50 -14.30 5.83
CA ARG A 59 -3.38 -13.13 5.98
C ARG A 59 -4.79 -13.40 5.46
N GLN A 60 -4.95 -14.03 4.30
CA GLN A 60 -6.24 -14.46 3.74
C GLN A 60 -7.00 -15.37 4.72
N ARG A 61 -6.33 -16.36 5.32
CA ARG A 61 -6.95 -17.24 6.33
C ARG A 61 -7.36 -16.48 7.57
N LEU A 62 -6.48 -15.63 8.10
CA LEU A 62 -6.73 -14.84 9.30
C LEU A 62 -7.91 -13.87 9.11
N LEU A 63 -7.96 -13.15 7.98
CA LEU A 63 -9.03 -12.21 7.66
C LEU A 63 -10.37 -12.92 7.52
N ARG A 64 -10.38 -14.10 6.89
CA ARG A 64 -11.58 -14.93 6.76
C ARG A 64 -12.08 -15.41 8.12
N GLN A 65 -11.19 -15.96 8.93
CA GLN A 65 -11.51 -16.41 10.28
C GLN A 65 -12.05 -15.25 11.14
N THR A 66 -11.38 -14.09 11.10
CA THR A 66 -11.79 -12.90 11.86
C THR A 66 -13.18 -12.43 11.46
N TYR A 67 -13.50 -12.45 10.16
CA TYR A 67 -14.83 -12.11 9.67
C TYR A 67 -15.90 -13.11 10.15
N GLU A 68 -15.62 -14.41 10.06
CA GLU A 68 -16.54 -15.47 10.48
C GLU A 68 -16.82 -15.40 11.99
N GLU A 69 -15.78 -15.19 12.81
CA GLU A 69 -15.91 -14.99 14.26
C GLU A 69 -16.72 -13.72 14.58
N ALA A 70 -16.43 -12.61 13.91
CA ALA A 70 -17.13 -11.34 14.13
C ALA A 70 -18.60 -11.36 13.68
N THR A 71 -18.97 -12.31 12.82
CA THR A 71 -20.34 -12.50 12.32
C THR A 71 -21.10 -13.62 13.03
N ALA A 72 -20.48 -14.35 13.95
CA ALA A 72 -21.10 -15.45 14.69
C ALA A 72 -22.21 -15.00 15.67
N GLY A 73 -22.29 -13.71 16.02
CA GLY A 73 -23.40 -13.14 16.78
C GLY A 73 -23.10 -11.79 17.44
N GLY A 74 -24.14 -11.11 17.91
CA GLY A 74 -24.04 -9.84 18.64
C GLY A 74 -23.98 -8.58 17.78
N VAL A 75 -23.78 -7.43 18.41
CA VAL A 75 -23.89 -6.10 17.77
C VAL A 75 -22.90 -5.88 16.61
N VAL A 76 -21.74 -6.54 16.64
CA VAL A 76 -20.76 -6.48 15.55
C VAL A 76 -21.27 -7.24 14.33
N ALA A 77 -21.90 -8.41 14.53
CA ALA A 77 -22.49 -9.20 13.46
C ALA A 77 -23.56 -8.41 12.71
N ASP A 78 -24.44 -7.68 13.40
CA ASP A 78 -25.47 -6.85 12.77
C ASP A 78 -24.88 -5.67 11.97
N ARG A 79 -23.74 -5.13 12.39
CA ARG A 79 -23.03 -4.07 11.65
C ARG A 79 -22.36 -4.63 10.40
N LEU A 80 -21.68 -5.77 10.51
CA LEU A 80 -21.02 -6.45 9.39
C LEU A 80 -22.02 -7.03 8.38
N ALA A 81 -23.16 -7.57 8.83
CA ALA A 81 -24.24 -8.02 7.97
C ALA A 81 -24.77 -6.88 7.09
N ARG A 82 -24.96 -5.69 7.69
CA ARG A 82 -25.33 -4.46 6.95
C ARG A 82 -24.24 -3.94 6.03
N MET A 83 -22.98 -4.26 6.30
CA MET A 83 -21.88 -3.93 5.40
C MET A 83 -21.91 -4.75 4.12
N GLY A 84 -22.68 -5.83 4.00
CA GLY A 84 -22.87 -6.53 2.73
C GLY A 84 -21.81 -7.60 2.40
N GLY A 85 -21.32 -8.31 3.41
CA GLY A 85 -20.57 -9.55 3.23
C GLY A 85 -19.05 -9.43 3.35
N TYR A 86 -18.36 -10.58 3.15
CA TYR A 86 -16.90 -10.70 3.31
C TYR A 86 -16.13 -9.79 2.36
N GLU A 87 -16.58 -9.62 1.11
CA GLU A 87 -15.91 -8.75 0.14
C GLU A 87 -15.88 -7.28 0.59
N ARG A 88 -16.99 -6.78 1.14
CA ARG A 88 -17.04 -5.40 1.66
C ARG A 88 -16.25 -5.23 2.95
N TYR A 89 -16.18 -6.27 3.78
CA TYR A 89 -15.23 -6.31 4.90
C TYR A 89 -13.79 -6.25 4.41
N LEU A 90 -13.42 -7.07 3.42
CA LEU A 90 -12.07 -7.10 2.85
C LEU A 90 -11.70 -5.76 2.22
N TRP A 91 -12.61 -5.17 1.45
CA TRP A 91 -12.45 -3.82 0.92
C TRP A 91 -12.21 -2.79 2.04
N ALA A 92 -13.01 -2.80 3.10
CA ALA A 92 -12.84 -1.86 4.21
C ALA A 92 -11.47 -2.03 4.91
N VAL A 93 -11.02 -3.29 5.09
CA VAL A 93 -9.68 -3.59 5.60
C VAL A 93 -8.62 -2.97 4.70
N PHE A 94 -8.70 -3.17 3.38
CA PHE A 94 -7.67 -2.69 2.46
C PHE A 94 -7.73 -1.18 2.19
N ILE A 95 -8.86 -0.52 2.37
CA ILE A 95 -8.93 0.94 2.49
C ILE A 95 -8.10 1.40 3.69
N VAL A 96 -8.27 0.77 4.85
CA VAL A 96 -7.49 1.13 6.05
C VAL A 96 -6.00 0.81 5.88
N VAL A 97 -5.65 -0.33 5.28
CA VAL A 97 -4.25 -0.72 5.05
C VAL A 97 -3.54 0.27 4.12
N SER A 98 -4.16 0.61 2.99
CA SER A 98 -3.54 1.43 1.94
C SER A 98 -3.60 2.94 2.19
N ARG A 99 -4.57 3.45 2.97
CA ARG A 99 -4.84 4.90 3.09
C ARG A 99 -4.69 5.46 4.51
N SER A 100 -4.39 4.63 5.50
CA SER A 100 -4.19 5.14 6.86
C SER A 100 -2.76 5.61 7.11
N TYR A 101 -2.64 6.75 7.80
CA TYR A 101 -1.39 7.26 8.31
C TYR A 101 -1.22 6.87 9.77
N THR A 102 -0.08 6.26 10.09
CA THR A 102 0.30 5.95 11.46
C THR A 102 1.10 7.11 12.03
N ILE A 103 0.62 7.68 13.13
CA ILE A 103 1.16 8.91 13.72
C ILE A 103 1.61 8.60 15.14
N ALA A 104 2.88 8.90 15.41
CA ALA A 104 3.41 8.89 16.75
C ALA A 104 2.77 10.05 17.55
N GLU A 105 2.16 9.71 18.67
CA GLU A 105 1.63 10.69 19.63
C GLU A 105 2.76 11.17 20.56
N ALA A 106 2.48 12.18 21.40
CA ALA A 106 3.40 12.65 22.43
C ALA A 106 3.94 11.49 23.30
N SER A 107 5.14 11.65 23.85
CA SER A 107 5.93 10.57 24.46
C SER A 107 5.11 9.69 25.41
N GLY A 108 5.06 8.38 25.11
CA GLY A 108 4.44 7.35 25.96
C GLY A 108 3.08 6.84 25.48
N SER A 109 2.45 7.46 24.48
CA SER A 109 1.22 6.94 23.88
C SER A 109 1.51 6.04 22.67
N PRO A 110 0.75 4.94 22.46
CA PRO A 110 0.89 4.14 21.25
C PRO A 110 0.53 4.97 20.02
N PRO A 111 1.15 4.70 18.87
CA PRO A 111 0.83 5.40 17.64
C PRO A 111 -0.62 5.13 17.23
N ARG A 112 -1.27 6.13 16.63
CA ARG A 112 -2.66 6.05 16.18
C ARG A 112 -2.73 6.06 14.65
N LYS A 113 -3.71 5.35 14.11
CA LYS A 113 -4.01 5.36 12.67
C LYS A 113 -5.11 6.36 12.36
N TYR A 114 -4.89 7.17 11.34
CA TYR A 114 -5.82 8.18 10.86
C TYR A 114 -6.07 8.02 9.37
N LEU A 115 -7.32 8.09 8.94
CA LEU A 115 -7.64 8.43 7.55
C LEU A 115 -7.55 9.95 7.45
N LEU A 116 -6.71 10.44 6.55
CA LEU A 116 -6.48 11.87 6.33
C LEU A 116 -7.06 12.24 4.96
N PRO A 117 -8.32 12.71 4.89
CA PRO A 117 -8.94 13.06 3.63
C PRO A 117 -8.09 14.06 2.86
N LEU A 118 -8.09 13.95 1.53
CA LEU A 118 -7.24 14.70 0.59
C LEU A 118 -5.77 14.23 0.56
N PHE A 119 -5.16 13.97 1.72
CA PHE A 119 -3.78 13.49 1.79
C PHE A 119 -3.64 12.08 1.23
N ASP A 120 -4.64 11.22 1.50
CA ASP A 120 -4.70 9.85 1.01
C ASP A 120 -4.99 9.71 -0.50
N MET A 121 -5.11 10.83 -1.22
CA MET A 121 -5.27 10.87 -2.68
C MET A 121 -3.95 11.05 -3.43
N ALA A 122 -2.87 11.44 -2.74
CA ALA A 122 -1.56 11.62 -3.36
C ALA A 122 -0.88 10.28 -3.58
N ASN A 123 -0.51 9.96 -4.82
CA ASN A 123 0.13 8.70 -5.19
C ASN A 123 1.56 8.58 -4.66
N HIS A 124 2.10 7.36 -4.68
CA HIS A 124 3.47 7.09 -4.30
C HIS A 124 4.45 7.41 -5.43
N ASP A 125 5.51 8.15 -5.11
CA ASP A 125 6.75 8.19 -5.90
C ASP A 125 7.95 8.15 -4.94
N PRO A 126 8.86 7.15 -5.05
CA PRO A 126 10.06 7.07 -4.21
C PRO A 126 11.05 8.23 -4.43
N ALA A 127 10.93 8.97 -5.52
CA ALA A 127 11.71 10.17 -5.81
C ALA A 127 10.98 11.46 -5.44
N SER A 128 9.75 11.39 -4.89
CA SER A 128 9.01 12.60 -4.54
C SER A 128 9.79 13.48 -3.56
N PRO A 129 9.96 14.78 -3.86
CA PRO A 129 10.59 15.73 -2.95
C PRO A 129 9.61 16.24 -1.89
N HIS A 130 8.32 15.93 -2.00
CA HIS A 130 7.27 16.48 -1.14
C HIS A 130 7.18 15.73 0.18
N THR A 131 6.88 16.45 1.25
CA THR A 131 6.85 15.88 2.61
C THR A 131 5.54 16.18 3.31
N MET A 132 5.09 15.25 4.14
CA MET A 132 3.96 15.46 5.04
C MET A 132 4.47 15.64 6.47
N THR A 133 3.96 16.62 7.20
CA THR A 133 4.25 16.84 8.62
C THR A 133 2.96 17.11 9.39
N CYS A 134 3.00 16.86 10.70
CA CYS A 134 1.94 17.26 11.62
C CYS A 134 2.54 18.24 12.62
N ARG A 135 2.05 19.48 12.63
CA ARG A 135 2.47 20.53 13.56
C ARG A 135 1.26 21.09 14.28
N HIS A 136 1.29 21.07 15.62
CA HIS A 136 0.21 21.57 16.46
C HIS A 136 -1.17 20.96 16.13
N GLY A 137 -1.22 19.67 15.79
CA GLY A 137 -2.46 18.98 15.42
C GLY A 137 -2.99 19.30 14.01
N VAL A 138 -2.18 19.95 13.18
CA VAL A 138 -2.51 20.26 11.78
C VAL A 138 -1.57 19.51 10.86
N PHE A 139 -2.15 18.76 9.92
CA PHE A 139 -1.44 18.11 8.84
C PHE A 139 -1.09 19.11 7.74
N GLN A 140 0.14 19.04 7.27
CA GLN A 140 0.68 19.91 6.23
C GLN A 140 1.38 19.07 5.18
N LEU A 141 1.04 19.29 3.93
CA LEU A 141 1.81 18.84 2.77
C LEU A 141 2.71 19.99 2.34
N ILE A 142 4.02 19.76 2.33
CA ILE A 142 5.03 20.76 2.04
C ILE A 142 5.69 20.38 0.72
N ALA A 143 5.61 21.29 -0.26
CA ALA A 143 6.28 21.11 -1.52
C ALA A 143 7.81 21.24 -1.33
N GLY A 144 8.57 20.17 -1.59
CA GLY A 144 10.05 20.23 -1.59
C GLY A 144 10.68 20.71 -2.89
N ALA A 145 9.89 20.90 -3.94
CA ALA A 145 10.30 21.47 -5.23
C ALA A 145 9.16 22.32 -5.82
N PRO A 146 9.44 23.23 -6.77
CA PRO A 146 8.38 23.91 -7.54
C PRO A 146 7.46 22.89 -8.22
N VAL A 147 6.15 23.15 -8.20
CA VAL A 147 5.13 22.30 -8.84
C VAL A 147 4.49 23.09 -9.97
N ALA A 148 4.58 22.59 -11.20
CA ALA A 148 3.95 23.22 -12.37
C ALA A 148 2.44 22.93 -12.42
N ALA A 149 1.69 23.79 -13.10
CA ALA A 149 0.27 23.53 -13.33
C ALA A 149 0.09 22.26 -14.18
N GLY A 150 -0.70 21.31 -13.67
CA GLY A 150 -0.92 20.00 -14.31
C GLY A 150 0.08 18.92 -13.91
N GLU A 151 1.10 19.25 -13.10
CA GLU A 151 2.02 18.26 -12.52
C GLU A 151 1.36 17.52 -11.35
N GLU A 152 1.58 16.22 -11.27
CA GLU A 152 1.08 15.38 -10.18
C GLU A 152 1.91 15.61 -8.91
N VAL A 153 1.24 15.71 -7.76
CA VAL A 153 1.89 15.82 -6.46
C VAL A 153 1.89 14.45 -5.80
N CYS A 154 3.05 13.79 -5.83
CA CYS A 154 3.25 12.49 -5.21
C CYS A 154 3.83 12.59 -3.79
N LEU A 155 3.73 11.52 -3.01
CA LEU A 155 4.32 11.34 -1.69
C LEU A 155 5.21 10.09 -1.63
N VAL A 156 6.09 10.01 -0.62
CA VAL A 156 6.79 8.77 -0.30
C VAL A 156 5.97 7.99 0.73
N TYR A 157 5.48 6.80 0.37
CA TYR A 157 4.79 5.91 1.30
C TYR A 157 5.78 5.19 2.22
N GLY A 158 5.34 4.78 3.41
CA GLY A 158 6.19 4.11 4.41
C GLY A 158 7.04 5.04 5.29
N GLY A 159 6.97 6.35 5.07
CA GLY A 159 7.68 7.34 5.87
C GLY A 159 9.19 7.26 5.67
N SER A 160 9.97 7.17 6.75
CA SER A 160 11.44 7.10 6.68
C SER A 160 11.98 5.72 6.27
N ALA A 161 11.13 4.70 6.19
CA ALA A 161 11.49 3.39 5.69
C ALA A 161 11.08 3.29 4.22
N MET A 162 12.04 3.09 3.32
CA MET A 162 11.73 2.79 1.92
C MET A 162 10.97 1.47 1.82
N LEU A 163 9.81 1.50 1.15
CA LEU A 163 9.02 0.30 0.90
C LEU A 163 9.55 -0.44 -0.33
N GLY A 164 9.79 -1.75 -0.18
CA GLY A 164 10.04 -2.64 -1.30
C GLY A 164 8.75 -2.95 -2.07
N ASN A 165 8.91 -3.45 -3.29
CA ASN A 165 7.78 -3.87 -4.13
C ASN A 165 6.95 -5.00 -3.49
N ASP A 166 7.51 -5.77 -2.54
CA ASP A 166 6.78 -6.76 -1.76
C ASP A 166 5.69 -6.08 -0.91
N ARG A 167 6.03 -4.99 -0.22
CA ARG A 167 5.10 -4.21 0.60
C ARG A 167 4.17 -3.35 -0.24
N LEU A 168 4.67 -2.72 -1.30
CA LEU A 168 3.81 -1.96 -2.23
C LEU A 168 2.72 -2.86 -2.83
N LEU A 169 3.08 -4.08 -3.22
CA LEU A 169 2.11 -5.04 -3.74
C LEU A 169 1.11 -5.47 -2.65
N MET A 170 1.62 -5.92 -1.49
CA MET A 170 0.78 -6.48 -0.43
C MET A 170 -0.14 -5.46 0.23
N ASP A 171 0.32 -4.23 0.43
CA ASP A 171 -0.39 -3.25 1.26
C ASP A 171 -1.09 -2.17 0.43
N TYR A 172 -0.66 -1.95 -0.82
CA TYR A 172 -1.20 -0.90 -1.69
C TYR A 172 -1.66 -1.38 -3.07
N GLY A 173 -1.43 -2.64 -3.45
CA GLY A 173 -1.93 -3.19 -4.70
C GLY A 173 -1.23 -2.66 -5.95
N PHE A 174 0.02 -2.20 -5.84
CA PHE A 174 0.80 -1.79 -7.01
C PHE A 174 2.28 -2.13 -6.87
N VAL A 175 3.01 -2.00 -7.97
CA VAL A 175 4.45 -2.23 -8.07
C VAL A 175 5.06 -1.01 -8.75
N ASN A 176 6.19 -0.53 -8.27
CA ASN A 176 6.95 0.50 -8.97
C ASN A 176 7.58 -0.12 -10.23
N GLY A 177 7.08 0.28 -11.40
CA GLY A 177 7.45 -0.29 -12.70
C GLY A 177 8.73 0.25 -13.32
N ASP A 178 9.14 1.46 -12.93
CA ASP A 178 10.21 2.20 -13.57
C ASP A 178 11.40 2.34 -12.64
N GLY A 179 12.51 1.70 -13.01
CA GLY A 179 13.87 2.26 -13.14
C GLY A 179 14.49 3.22 -12.11
N GLY A 180 13.73 3.85 -11.21
CA GLY A 180 14.20 4.87 -10.29
C GLY A 180 15.34 4.33 -9.46
N SER A 181 16.45 5.03 -9.45
CA SER A 181 17.72 4.69 -8.78
C SER A 181 17.61 4.44 -7.28
N ASN A 182 16.41 4.62 -6.70
CA ASN A 182 16.06 4.24 -5.34
C ASN A 182 15.24 2.95 -5.33
N PHE A 183 15.59 1.97 -6.16
CA PHE A 183 15.25 0.58 -5.88
C PHE A 183 15.83 0.27 -4.51
N ALA A 184 15.00 0.39 -3.47
CA ALA A 184 15.02 -0.60 -2.44
C ALA A 184 14.70 -1.92 -3.15
N CYS A 185 15.74 -2.51 -3.77
CA CYS A 185 15.79 -3.95 -3.90
C CYS A 185 15.35 -4.44 -2.54
N ASP A 186 14.31 -5.26 -2.50
CA ASP A 186 13.97 -5.89 -1.26
C ASP A 186 15.27 -6.60 -0.84
N LEU A 187 15.95 -6.07 0.17
CA LEU A 187 17.23 -6.60 0.62
C LEU A 187 17.04 -8.08 0.95
N ARG A 188 15.79 -8.51 1.26
CA ARG A 188 15.38 -9.90 1.39
C ARG A 188 15.29 -10.65 0.07
N ALA A 189 14.87 -10.05 -1.04
CA ALA A 189 14.95 -10.65 -2.37
C ALA A 189 16.41 -10.83 -2.81
N LEU A 190 17.26 -9.83 -2.54
CA LEU A 190 18.69 -9.91 -2.80
C LEU A 190 19.35 -10.98 -1.91
N LEU A 191 19.07 -10.97 -0.60
CA LEU A 191 19.55 -11.98 0.35
C LEU A 191 18.99 -13.37 0.04
N ALA A 192 17.74 -13.49 -0.38
CA ALA A 192 17.15 -14.76 -0.80
C ALA A 192 17.78 -15.26 -2.09
N ALA A 193 18.06 -14.38 -3.06
CA ALA A 193 18.80 -14.75 -4.28
C ALA A 193 20.23 -15.21 -3.96
N VAL A 194 20.91 -14.53 -3.02
CA VAL A 194 22.25 -14.90 -2.54
C VAL A 194 22.24 -16.18 -1.71
N GLN A 195 21.18 -16.46 -0.94
CA GLN A 195 21.06 -17.64 -0.06
C GLN A 195 20.22 -18.80 -0.64
N GLY A 196 19.72 -18.67 -1.86
CA GLY A 196 18.98 -19.71 -2.57
C GLY A 196 17.46 -19.55 -2.50
N VAL A 197 16.90 -18.72 -3.37
CA VAL A 197 15.59 -18.97 -3.98
C VAL A 197 15.75 -20.29 -4.74
N LYS A 198 15.60 -21.41 -4.03
CA LYS A 198 15.55 -22.76 -4.60
C LYS A 198 14.31 -22.83 -5.49
N GLY A 199 14.47 -22.53 -6.78
CA GLY A 199 13.43 -22.67 -7.80
C GLY A 199 13.43 -21.60 -8.87
N GLY A 200 13.95 -20.39 -8.60
CA GLY A 200 13.82 -19.25 -9.52
C GLY A 200 12.36 -18.89 -9.83
N PHE A 201 12.17 -17.90 -10.71
CA PHE A 201 10.87 -17.69 -11.36
C PHE A 201 10.72 -18.69 -12.51
N SER A 202 9.52 -19.21 -12.76
CA SER A 202 9.29 -20.16 -13.87
C SER A 202 9.49 -19.55 -15.26
N THR A 203 9.42 -18.22 -15.37
CA THR A 203 9.60 -17.47 -16.61
C THR A 203 10.89 -16.64 -16.58
N SER A 204 11.43 -16.31 -17.75
CA SER A 204 12.52 -15.34 -17.87
C SER A 204 12.02 -13.89 -17.71
N LEU A 205 12.94 -12.90 -17.69
CA LEU A 205 12.56 -11.48 -17.75
C LEU A 205 11.88 -11.15 -19.09
N ALA A 206 12.44 -11.64 -20.19
CA ALA A 206 11.91 -11.40 -21.53
C ALA A 206 10.50 -11.98 -21.71
N ASP A 207 10.23 -13.17 -21.16
CA ASP A 207 8.89 -13.79 -21.20
C ASP A 207 7.85 -12.93 -20.49
N ASP A 208 8.18 -12.40 -19.31
CA ASP A 208 7.27 -11.57 -18.53
C ASP A 208 7.04 -10.20 -19.18
N GLU A 209 8.07 -9.58 -19.73
CA GLU A 209 7.95 -8.32 -20.48
C GLU A 209 7.08 -8.49 -21.72
N ALA A 210 7.25 -9.60 -22.46
CA ALA A 210 6.39 -9.95 -23.59
C ALA A 210 4.93 -10.17 -23.15
N ALA A 211 4.71 -10.84 -22.01
CA ALA A 211 3.37 -11.05 -21.47
C ALA A 211 2.68 -9.73 -21.08
N LEU A 212 3.40 -8.77 -20.47
CA LEU A 212 2.86 -7.44 -20.15
C LEU A 212 2.47 -6.66 -21.41
N ALA A 213 3.30 -6.73 -22.44
CA ALA A 213 3.07 -6.08 -23.74
C ALA A 213 1.88 -6.70 -24.51
N GLY A 214 1.64 -8.01 -24.35
CA GLY A 214 0.61 -8.74 -25.07
C GLY A 214 -0.84 -8.41 -24.68
N GLY A 215 -1.06 -7.64 -23.59
CA GLY A 215 -2.39 -7.12 -23.23
C GLY A 215 -3.40 -8.13 -22.65
N GLY A 216 -3.19 -9.44 -22.82
CA GLY A 216 -4.15 -10.50 -22.47
C GLY A 216 -4.21 -10.91 -20.98
N LEU A 217 -3.49 -10.23 -20.09
CA LEU A 217 -3.46 -10.57 -18.67
C LEU A 217 -4.68 -9.99 -17.92
N SER A 218 -5.23 -10.76 -16.98
CA SER A 218 -6.16 -10.23 -15.98
C SER A 218 -5.48 -9.13 -15.15
N PRO A 219 -6.24 -8.23 -14.47
CA PRO A 219 -5.63 -7.22 -13.59
C PRO A 219 -4.69 -7.81 -12.54
N ALA A 220 -5.09 -8.90 -11.88
CA ALA A 220 -4.27 -9.59 -10.88
C ALA A 220 -3.02 -10.20 -11.51
N MET A 221 -3.15 -10.90 -12.64
CA MET A 221 -1.99 -11.46 -13.33
C MET A 221 -1.05 -10.38 -13.86
N ARG A 222 -1.57 -9.22 -14.26
CA ARG A 222 -0.74 -8.07 -14.65
C ARG A 222 0.10 -7.60 -13.46
N GLN A 223 -0.48 -7.45 -12.27
CA GLN A 223 0.27 -7.09 -11.05
C GLN A 223 1.32 -8.15 -10.70
N VAL A 224 0.95 -9.44 -10.77
CA VAL A 224 1.88 -10.57 -10.57
C VAL A 224 3.07 -10.48 -11.51
N VAL A 225 2.83 -10.34 -12.81
CA VAL A 225 3.89 -10.28 -13.82
C VAL A 225 4.74 -9.01 -13.64
N SER A 226 4.11 -7.85 -13.38
CA SER A 226 4.84 -6.61 -13.08
C SER A 226 5.75 -6.75 -11.86
N PHE A 227 5.29 -7.42 -10.80
CA PHE A 227 6.10 -7.71 -9.62
C PHE A 227 7.32 -8.57 -9.97
N ARG A 228 7.13 -9.67 -10.71
CA ARG A 228 8.23 -10.53 -11.14
C ARG A 228 9.24 -9.78 -12.01
N VAL A 229 8.79 -8.96 -12.96
CA VAL A 229 9.65 -8.11 -13.78
C VAL A 229 10.50 -7.20 -12.90
N ALA A 230 9.89 -6.52 -11.93
CA ALA A 230 10.61 -5.60 -11.07
C ALA A 230 11.71 -6.30 -10.25
N ILE A 231 11.41 -7.48 -9.68
CA ILE A 231 12.42 -8.27 -8.96
C ILE A 231 13.52 -8.77 -9.91
N LYS A 232 13.18 -9.32 -11.08
CA LYS A 232 14.15 -9.82 -12.06
C LYS A 232 15.08 -8.73 -12.57
N ARG A 233 14.56 -7.52 -12.87
CA ARG A 233 15.38 -6.36 -13.27
C ARG A 233 16.37 -5.99 -12.18
N CYS A 234 15.92 -5.97 -10.93
CA CYS A 234 16.76 -5.67 -9.80
C CYS A 234 17.89 -6.70 -9.62
N LEU A 235 17.58 -8.00 -9.76
CA LEU A 235 18.59 -9.05 -9.69
C LEU A 235 19.61 -8.93 -10.84
N ALA A 236 19.15 -8.63 -12.05
CA ALA A 236 20.04 -8.42 -13.20
C ALA A 236 21.00 -7.24 -12.97
N GLN A 237 20.50 -6.11 -12.46
CA GLN A 237 21.33 -4.94 -12.14
C GLN A 237 22.39 -5.26 -11.08
N ALA A 238 22.02 -5.94 -10.00
CA ALA A 238 22.93 -6.30 -8.92
C ALA A 238 24.09 -7.19 -9.41
N LEU A 239 23.79 -8.15 -10.28
CA LEU A 239 24.80 -9.04 -10.88
C LEU A 239 25.75 -8.31 -11.83
N THR A 240 25.31 -7.22 -12.47
CA THR A 240 26.17 -6.40 -13.34
C THR A 240 27.03 -5.38 -12.58
N SER A 241 26.63 -4.96 -11.38
CA SER A 241 27.39 -4.01 -10.56
C SER A 241 28.55 -4.63 -9.77
N GLU A 242 28.63 -5.96 -9.72
CA GLU A 242 29.75 -6.70 -9.11
C GLU A 242 30.84 -7.14 -10.13
N ALA A 243 30.64 -6.84 -11.42
CA ALA A 243 31.56 -7.16 -12.52
C ALA A 243 32.35 -5.93 -13.00
#